data_AF-A0A2T4LJY6-F1
#
_entry.id   AF-A0A2T4LJY6-F1
#
_cell.length_a   1.000
_cell.length_b   1.000
_cell.length_c   1.000
_cell.angle_alpha   90.00
_cell.angle_beta   90.00
_cell.angle_gamma   90.00
#
_symmetry.space_group_name_H-M   'P 1'
#
loop_
_entity.id
_entity.type
_entity.pdbx_description
1 polymer ?
#
loop_
_entity_poly.entity_id
_entity_poly.type
_entity_poly.pdbx_seq_one_letter_code
_entity_poly.pdbx_strand_id
1 'polypeptide(L)'
;QLSNFLLNKNLTLTTFIFGIIERSLIPFGLHHIFYAPFWFEFGQYVSHSGELVRGDQRIWMAQMKDGVEFTAGAFTTGKYPFMMFGLPAAAYAIYRNAKPERKKIVGGLMLSAGLTSFLTGITEPLEFSFLFVAPLLYVVHV
;
A
#
# COMPACT_ATOMS: atom_id res chain seq x y z
N GLN A 1 -10.22 -12.64 -18.24
CA GLN A 1 -10.94 -13.80 -17.63
C GLN A 1 -10.64 -13.94 -16.14
N LEU A 2 -9.37 -13.92 -15.69
CA LEU A 2 -9.03 -13.93 -14.25
C LEU A 2 -9.41 -12.64 -13.51
N SER A 3 -9.17 -11.47 -14.09
CA SER A 3 -9.50 -10.16 -13.50
C SER A 3 -11.00 -10.01 -13.22
N ASN A 4 -11.85 -10.31 -14.20
CA ASN A 4 -13.30 -10.27 -14.04
C ASN A 4 -13.81 -11.25 -12.96
N PHE A 5 -13.15 -12.41 -12.81
CA PHE A 5 -13.52 -13.36 -11.76
C PHE A 5 -13.21 -12.83 -10.35
N LEU A 6 -12.01 -12.25 -10.18
CA LEU A 6 -11.56 -11.69 -8.91
C LEU A 6 -12.35 -10.43 -8.49
N LEU A 7 -12.68 -9.56 -9.45
CA LEU A 7 -13.46 -8.35 -9.20
C LEU A 7 -14.93 -8.65 -8.88
N ASN A 8 -15.55 -9.63 -9.54
CA ASN A 8 -17.00 -9.85 -9.46
C ASN A 8 -17.46 -10.80 -8.34
N LYS A 9 -16.58 -11.61 -7.74
CA LYS A 9 -16.97 -12.58 -6.69
C LYS A 9 -16.70 -12.13 -5.26
N ASN A 10 -15.52 -11.57 -4.97
CA ASN A 10 -15.20 -11.10 -3.63
C ASN A 10 -14.00 -10.13 -3.68
N LEU A 11 -14.28 -8.88 -4.01
CA LEU A 11 -13.27 -7.82 -4.09
C LEU A 11 -12.51 -7.68 -2.76
N THR A 12 -13.21 -7.71 -1.63
CA THR A 12 -12.63 -7.57 -0.28
C THR A 12 -11.63 -8.68 0.03
N LEU A 13 -11.98 -9.94 -0.22
CA LEU A 13 -11.07 -11.06 0.02
C LEU A 13 -9.86 -10.99 -0.91
N THR A 14 -10.07 -10.59 -2.16
CA THR A 14 -8.99 -10.47 -3.16
C THR A 14 -8.00 -9.37 -2.77
N THR A 15 -8.49 -8.18 -2.40
CA THR A 15 -7.62 -7.07 -1.99
C THR A 15 -6.91 -7.35 -0.68
N PHE A 16 -7.55 -8.08 0.25
CA PHE A 16 -6.93 -8.53 1.49
C PHE A 16 -5.76 -9.50 1.23
N ILE A 17 -5.97 -10.54 0.42
CA ILE A 17 -4.91 -11.50 0.05
C ILE A 17 -3.79 -10.79 -0.71
N PHE A 18 -4.14 -9.88 -1.63
CA PHE A 18 -3.16 -9.05 -2.34
C PHE A 18 -2.29 -8.26 -1.35
N GLY A 19 -2.89 -7.59 -0.37
CA GLY A 19 -2.16 -6.81 0.64
C GLY A 19 -1.20 -7.67 1.46
N ILE A 20 -1.64 -8.85 1.90
CA ILE A 20 -0.78 -9.80 2.64
C ILE A 20 0.44 -10.21 1.80
N ILE A 21 0.22 -10.59 0.54
CA ILE A 21 1.31 -11.03 -0.34
C ILE A 21 2.25 -9.87 -0.62
N GLU A 22 1.71 -8.70 -0.99
CA GLU A 22 2.52 -7.50 -1.25
C GLU A 22 3.41 -7.17 -0.05
N ARG A 23 2.84 -7.06 1.16
CA ARG A 23 3.61 -6.74 2.36
C ARG A 23 4.65 -7.78 2.68
N SER A 24 4.30 -9.06 2.60
CA SER A 24 5.23 -10.17 2.87
C SER A 24 6.46 -10.14 1.96
N LEU A 25 6.36 -9.52 0.78
CA LEU A 25 7.43 -9.40 -0.21
C LEU A 25 8.30 -8.13 -0.04
N ILE A 26 7.91 -7.19 0.83
CA ILE A 26 8.68 -5.97 1.12
C ILE A 26 10.12 -6.28 1.59
N PRO A 27 10.37 -7.21 2.53
CA PRO A 27 11.72 -7.54 3.00
C PRO A 27 12.68 -8.01 1.89
N PHE A 28 12.12 -8.52 0.79
CA PHE A 28 12.86 -9.06 -0.34
C PHE A 28 12.92 -8.10 -1.54
N GLY A 29 12.25 -6.95 -1.47
CA GLY A 29 12.08 -6.04 -2.61
C GLY A 29 11.22 -6.59 -3.75
N LEU A 30 10.64 -7.79 -3.59
CA LEU A 30 9.87 -8.48 -4.64
C LEU A 30 8.46 -7.92 -4.81
N HIS A 31 7.99 -7.11 -3.87
CA HIS A 31 6.67 -6.51 -3.89
C HIS A 31 6.44 -5.66 -5.15
N HIS A 32 7.49 -5.00 -5.67
CA HIS A 32 7.43 -4.24 -6.94
C HIS A 32 7.08 -5.10 -8.15
N ILE A 33 7.61 -6.32 -8.21
CA ILE A 33 7.31 -7.27 -9.30
C ILE A 33 5.88 -7.79 -9.14
N PHE A 34 5.47 -8.07 -7.91
CA PHE A 34 4.15 -8.61 -7.60
C PHE A 34 3.03 -7.65 -7.97
N TYR A 35 3.13 -6.37 -7.60
CA TYR A 35 2.06 -5.41 -7.83
C TYR A 35 1.98 -4.90 -9.28
N ALA A 36 3.07 -4.99 -10.07
CA ALA A 36 3.17 -4.29 -11.35
C ALA A 36 2.11 -4.73 -12.36
N PRO A 37 1.81 -6.03 -12.52
CA PRO A 37 0.72 -6.48 -13.38
C PRO A 37 -0.64 -5.94 -12.94
N PHE A 38 -0.88 -5.76 -11.63
CA PHE A 38 -2.12 -5.18 -11.11
C PHE A 38 -2.27 -3.73 -11.53
N TRP A 39 -1.21 -2.94 -11.44
CA TRP A 39 -1.27 -1.52 -11.81
C TRP A 39 -1.34 -1.24 -13.31
N PHE A 40 -0.72 -2.09 -14.13
CA PHE A 40 -0.52 -1.78 -15.55
C PHE A 40 -1.31 -2.66 -16.52
N GLU A 41 -1.71 -3.87 -16.12
CA GLU A 41 -2.35 -4.83 -17.04
C GLU A 41 -3.68 -5.40 -16.54
N PHE A 42 -3.94 -5.37 -15.24
CA PHE A 42 -5.12 -5.99 -14.65
C PHE A 42 -6.40 -5.21 -14.93
N GLY A 43 -7.40 -5.91 -15.46
CA GLY A 43 -8.67 -5.30 -15.86
C GLY A 43 -8.60 -4.61 -17.22
N GLN A 44 -9.75 -4.16 -17.70
CA GLN A 44 -9.87 -3.40 -18.94
C GLN A 44 -11.02 -2.41 -18.84
N TYR A 45 -10.85 -1.24 -19.44
CA TYR A 45 -11.85 -0.18 -19.53
C TYR A 45 -11.68 0.51 -20.88
N VAL A 46 -12.79 0.92 -21.50
CA VAL A 46 -12.75 1.75 -22.71
C VAL A 46 -13.17 3.15 -22.29
N SER A 47 -12.28 4.12 -22.46
CA SER A 47 -12.55 5.51 -22.11
C SER A 47 -13.65 6.11 -22.99
N HIS A 48 -14.16 7.29 -22.60
CA HIS A 48 -15.07 8.05 -23.46
C HIS A 48 -14.47 8.43 -24.83
N SER A 49 -13.14 8.49 -24.94
CA SER A 49 -12.43 8.71 -26.21
C SER A 49 -12.27 7.44 -27.06
N GLY A 50 -12.74 6.27 -26.58
CA GLY A 50 -12.60 4.99 -27.26
C GLY A 50 -11.24 4.31 -27.06
N GLU A 51 -10.40 4.80 -26.15
CA GLU A 51 -9.10 4.20 -25.85
C GLU A 51 -9.27 3.00 -24.91
N LEU A 52 -8.65 1.87 -25.25
CA LEU A 52 -8.56 0.71 -24.36
C LEU A 52 -7.48 0.95 -23.30
N VAL A 53 -7.91 1.11 -22.05
CA VAL A 53 -7.05 1.26 -20.87
C VAL A 53 -7.01 -0.04 -20.08
N ARG A 54 -5.80 -0.43 -19.66
CA ARG A 54 -5.55 -1.61 -18.81
C ARG A 54 -4.78 -1.23 -17.56
N GLY A 55 -4.95 -2.01 -16.49
CA GLY A 55 -4.29 -1.81 -15.21
C GLY A 55 -5.16 -1.04 -14.21
N ASP A 56 -5.27 -1.55 -12.99
CA ASP A 56 -6.17 -1.07 -11.94
C ASP A 56 -6.02 0.45 -11.68
N GLN A 57 -4.78 0.92 -11.54
CA GLN A 57 -4.50 2.33 -11.29
C GLN A 57 -4.76 3.20 -12.53
N ARG A 58 -4.39 2.71 -13.72
CA ARG A 58 -4.61 3.45 -14.98
C ARG A 58 -6.11 3.57 -15.28
N ILE A 59 -6.87 2.51 -15.06
CA ILE A 59 -8.32 2.49 -15.19
C ILE A 59 -8.94 3.46 -14.19
N TRP A 60 -8.53 3.41 -12.91
CA TRP A 60 -9.02 4.34 -11.90
C TRP A 60 -8.80 5.82 -12.30
N MET A 61 -7.60 6.15 -12.81
CA MET A 61 -7.30 7.50 -13.30
C MET A 61 -8.13 7.87 -14.55
N ALA A 62 -8.36 6.93 -15.46
CA ALA A 62 -9.19 7.17 -16.65
C ALA A 62 -10.66 7.39 -16.26
N GLN A 63 -11.20 6.56 -15.38
CA GLN A 63 -12.56 6.69 -14.84
C GLN A 63 -12.76 8.02 -14.10
N MET A 64 -11.73 8.48 -13.38
CA MET A 64 -11.76 9.78 -12.69
C MET A 64 -11.85 10.94 -13.69
N LYS A 65 -11.12 10.86 -14.81
CA LYS A 65 -11.19 11.86 -15.89
C LYS A 65 -12.53 11.83 -16.62
N ASP A 66 -13.06 10.63 -16.83
CA ASP A 66 -14.34 10.40 -17.50
C ASP A 66 -15.55 10.72 -16.61
N GLY A 67 -15.36 10.85 -15.29
CA GLY A 67 -16.41 11.18 -14.33
C GLY A 67 -17.42 10.04 -14.12
N VAL A 68 -16.99 8.79 -14.31
CA VAL A 68 -17.83 7.59 -14.18
C VAL A 68 -17.62 6.89 -12.84
N GLU A 69 -18.49 5.92 -12.54
CA GLU A 69 -18.35 5.06 -11.36
C GLU A 69 -16.99 4.33 -11.37
N PHE A 70 -16.32 4.31 -10.22
CA PHE A 70 -15.05 3.61 -10.06
C PHE A 70 -15.25 2.11 -9.94
N THR A 71 -14.76 1.37 -10.92
CA THR A 71 -14.74 -0.11 -10.91
C THR A 71 -13.34 -0.68 -10.73
N ALA A 72 -12.34 0.20 -10.63
CA ALA A 72 -10.93 -0.12 -10.40
C ALA A 72 -10.36 0.80 -9.32
N GLY A 73 -9.13 0.53 -8.89
CA GLY A 73 -8.39 1.29 -7.88
C GLY A 73 -8.32 0.60 -6.54
N ALA A 74 -9.04 -0.51 -6.33
CA ALA A 74 -9.15 -1.17 -5.03
C ALA A 74 -7.81 -1.70 -4.49
N PHE A 75 -6.90 -2.10 -5.38
CA PHE A 75 -5.54 -2.56 -5.02
C PHE A 75 -4.60 -1.40 -4.66
N THR A 76 -4.96 -0.18 -5.08
CA THR A 76 -4.16 1.03 -4.89
C THR A 76 -4.64 1.85 -3.70
N THR A 77 -5.94 2.15 -3.66
CA THR A 77 -6.55 3.07 -2.70
C THR A 77 -6.60 2.49 -1.29
N GLY A 78 -6.70 1.16 -1.16
CA GLY A 78 -6.63 0.47 0.14
C GLY A 78 -5.32 0.74 0.90
N LYS A 79 -4.24 1.10 0.20
CA LYS A 79 -2.93 1.37 0.79
C LYS A 79 -2.84 2.76 1.43
N TYR A 80 -3.57 3.75 0.91
CA TYR A 80 -3.39 5.15 1.33
C TYR A 80 -3.70 5.38 2.81
N PRO A 81 -4.84 4.91 3.38
CA PRO A 81 -5.12 5.13 4.80
C PRO A 81 -4.04 4.53 5.71
N PHE A 82 -3.51 3.37 5.31
CA PHE A 82 -2.45 2.70 6.04
C PHE A 82 -1.14 3.51 6.03
N MET A 83 -0.72 4.02 4.86
CA MET A 83 0.50 4.82 4.70
C MET A 83 0.39 6.21 5.34
N MET A 84 -0.79 6.83 5.27
CA MET A 84 -1.04 8.18 5.77
C MET A 84 -1.38 8.21 7.27
N PHE A 85 -1.92 7.14 7.85
CA PHE A 85 -2.37 7.19 9.25
C PHE A 85 -1.86 6.01 10.07
N GLY A 86 -1.88 4.80 9.52
CA GLY A 86 -1.41 3.59 10.21
C GLY A 86 0.08 3.67 10.58
N LEU A 87 0.94 3.91 9.59
CA LEU A 87 2.38 3.99 9.81
C LEU A 87 2.82 5.21 10.63
N PRO A 88 2.31 6.43 10.40
CA PRO A 88 2.58 7.54 11.32
C PRO A 88 2.16 7.26 12.77
N ALA A 89 1.06 6.53 12.99
CA ALA A 89 0.67 6.08 14.32
C ALA A 89 1.65 5.05 14.90
N ALA A 90 2.15 4.11 14.10
CA ALA A 90 3.19 3.16 14.51
C ALA A 90 4.50 3.88 14.88
N ALA A 91 4.93 4.86 14.08
CA ALA A 91 6.07 5.73 14.38
C ALA A 91 5.90 6.46 15.71
N TYR A 92 4.71 7.01 15.96
CA TYR A 92 4.39 7.65 17.23
C TYR A 92 4.41 6.65 18.41
N ALA A 93 3.92 5.43 18.22
CA ALA A 93 3.96 4.39 19.24
C ALA A 93 5.40 3.98 19.61
N ILE A 94 6.29 3.85 18.62
CA ILE A 94 7.71 3.59 18.84
C ILE A 94 8.35 4.74 19.62
N TYR A 95 8.11 6.00 19.22
CA TYR A 95 8.58 7.18 19.95
C TYR A 95 8.08 7.21 21.40
N ARG A 96 6.80 6.89 21.63
CA ARG A 96 6.20 6.93 22.96
C ARG A 96 6.86 5.94 23.92
N ASN A 97 7.21 4.76 23.43
CA ASN A 97 7.83 3.66 24.19
C ASN A 97 9.37 3.71 24.20
N ALA A 98 9.99 4.66 23.50
CA ALA A 98 11.44 4.84 23.54
C ALA A 98 11.94 5.20 24.96
N LYS A 99 13.09 4.64 25.35
CA LYS A 99 13.77 4.99 26.61
C LYS A 99 13.99 6.51 26.71
N PRO A 100 13.83 7.12 27.89
CA PRO A 100 13.97 8.58 28.07
C PRO A 100 15.27 9.14 27.47
N GLU A 101 16.39 8.46 27.68
CA GLU A 101 17.71 8.88 27.17
C GLU A 101 17.83 8.88 25.63
N ARG A 102 17.00 8.10 24.93
CA ARG A 102 17.01 7.96 23.47
C ARG A 102 15.86 8.68 22.78
N LYS A 103 14.90 9.21 23.55
CA LYS A 103 13.63 9.72 23.05
C LYS A 103 13.76 10.82 22.00
N LYS A 104 14.75 11.71 22.16
CA LYS A 104 15.04 12.78 21.18
C LYS A 104 15.50 12.23 19.83
N ILE A 105 16.41 11.25 19.84
CA ILE A 105 16.94 10.63 18.62
C ILE A 105 15.83 9.80 17.94
N VAL A 106 15.15 8.94 18.70
CA VAL A 106 14.06 8.10 18.17
C VAL A 106 12.93 8.98 17.62
N GLY A 107 12.57 10.07 18.31
CA GLY A 107 11.54 10.99 17.83
C GLY A 107 11.88 11.61 16.47
N GLY A 108 13.12 12.05 16.27
CA GLY A 108 13.56 12.57 14.97
C GLY A 108 13.48 11.53 13.85
N LEU A 109 13.96 10.30 14.10
CA LEU A 109 13.93 9.21 13.13
C LEU A 109 12.49 8.79 12.79
N MET A 110 11.64 8.60 13.79
CA MET A 110 10.25 8.17 13.62
C MET A 110 9.39 9.25 12.95
N LEU A 111 9.63 10.54 13.26
CA LEU A 111 8.96 11.63 12.57
C LEU A 111 9.36 11.67 11.10
N SER A 112 10.65 11.55 10.78
CA SER A 112 11.13 11.54 9.39
C SER A 112 10.57 10.36 8.60
N ALA A 113 10.61 9.15 9.19
CA ALA A 113 10.07 7.94 8.56
C ALA A 113 8.55 8.01 8.40
N GLY A 114 7.82 8.50 9.42
CA GLY A 114 6.37 8.70 9.37
C GLY A 114 5.95 9.73 8.33
N LEU A 115 6.66 10.86 8.22
CA LEU A 115 6.40 11.87 7.18
C LEU A 115 6.71 11.35 5.77
N THR A 116 7.76 10.55 5.63
CA THR A 116 8.09 9.88 4.36
C THR A 116 6.91 9.00 3.92
N SER A 117 6.45 8.12 4.82
CA SER A 117 5.26 7.28 4.56
C SER A 117 4.02 8.11 4.23
N PHE A 118 3.77 9.19 4.97
CA PHE A 118 2.60 10.04 4.76
C PHE A 118 2.59 10.71 3.38
N LEU A 119 3.72 11.31 2.99
CA LEU A 119 3.82 12.18 1.82
C LEU A 119 4.07 11.41 0.54
N THR A 120 4.81 10.30 0.60
CA THR A 120 5.26 9.57 -0.60
C THR A 120 4.69 8.16 -0.70
N GLY A 121 4.16 7.62 0.40
CA GLY A 121 3.74 6.22 0.48
C GLY A 121 4.91 5.24 0.62
N ILE A 122 6.16 5.70 0.75
CA ILE A 122 7.34 4.85 0.99
C ILE A 122 7.37 4.46 2.47
N THR A 123 7.33 3.16 2.77
CA THR A 123 7.09 2.62 4.11
C THR A 123 8.34 2.01 4.75
N GLU A 124 9.33 1.67 3.93
CA GLU A 124 10.54 0.94 4.27
C GLU A 124 11.37 1.60 5.38
N PRO A 125 11.56 2.94 5.42
CA PRO A 125 12.33 3.57 6.51
C PRO A 125 11.75 3.30 7.90
N LEU A 126 10.43 3.10 7.99
CA LEU A 126 9.77 2.79 9.24
C LEU A 126 9.70 1.28 9.50
N GLU A 127 9.29 0.49 8.50
CA GLU A 127 9.16 -0.96 8.65
C GLU A 127 10.48 -1.64 8.97
N PHE A 128 11.57 -1.22 8.34
CA PHE A 128 12.88 -1.83 8.56
C PHE A 128 13.41 -1.56 9.97
N SER A 129 12.85 -0.57 10.68
CA SER A 129 13.21 -0.31 12.08
C SER A 129 12.77 -1.41 13.04
N PHE A 130 11.74 -2.20 12.70
CA PHE A 130 11.24 -3.28 13.55
C PHE A 130 11.19 -4.65 12.88
N LEU A 131 11.17 -4.73 11.53
CA LEU A 131 11.18 -5.99 10.77
C LEU A 131 12.24 -6.99 11.26
N PHE A 132 13.48 -6.52 11.42
CA PHE A 132 14.62 -7.37 11.78
C PHE A 132 14.77 -7.59 13.29
N VAL A 133 14.18 -6.70 14.10
CA VAL A 133 14.31 -6.72 15.57
C VAL A 133 13.16 -7.48 16.23
N ALA A 134 11.96 -7.39 15.64
CA ALA A 134 10.74 -8.04 16.12
C ALA A 134 9.97 -8.68 14.95
N PRO A 135 10.43 -9.81 14.40
CA PRO A 135 9.79 -10.46 13.24
C PRO A 135 8.32 -10.83 13.48
N LEU A 136 7.96 -11.23 14.71
CA LEU A 136 6.57 -11.53 15.06
C LEU A 136 5.66 -10.29 14.99
N LEU A 137 6.19 -9.11 15.36
CA LEU A 137 5.44 -7.86 15.21
C LEU A 137 5.21 -7.53 13.72
N TYR A 138 6.20 -7.85 12.87
CA TYR A 138 6.05 -7.70 11.43
C TYR A 138 4.96 -8.61 10.86
N VAL A 139 4.84 -9.85 11.33
CA VAL A 139 3.75 -10.77 10.91
C VAL A 139 2.37 -10.22 11.28
N VAL A 140 2.21 -9.59 12.44
CA VAL A 140 0.93 -8.96 12.84
C VAL A 140 0.62 -7.71 12.02
N HIS A 141 1.66 -7.04 11.54
CA HIS A 141 1.55 -5.83 10.72
C HIS A 141 1.21 -6.12 9.25
N VAL A 142 1.59 -7.31 8.74
CA VAL A 142 1.20 -7.85 7.43
C VAL A 142 -0.28 -8.18 7.40
#